data_AF-A0A0C9MDI3-F1
#
_entry.id   AF-A0A0C9MDI3-F1
#
_cell.length_a   1.000
_cell.length_b   1.000
_cell.length_c   1.000
_cell.angle_alpha   90.00
_cell.angle_beta   90.00
_cell.angle_gamma   90.00
#
_symmetry.space_group_name_H-M   'P 1'
#
loop_
_entity.id
_entity.type
_entity.pdbx_description
1 polymer ?
#
loop_
_entity_poly.entity_id
_entity_poly.type
_entity_poly.pdbx_seq_one_letter_code
_entity_poly.pdbx_strand_id
1 'polypeptide(L)'
;MTRGKRVLSSGSSDISLTKEKNEEPKIKRALTPPSDPSVAPPVNVDTVIYGSYEMKAWYYSPYPLDFGTFIDRLYICDNCLRYMQREAQLINHKAECKARKPPGRSIYSNGTIKVYEIDGHEHKLFLDVKTLYFDTDGFKFYVLTERHPKYKSIEYMVGYFSKEKLSYDGYNLACIMTLPSHQRKGYGRLLIELSYEISKHEGKIGSPEKPLSPLGSLGYNSYWGSTLMTTLLHFRGDVTIEEIVNKTSIHEEDVFDTLSRLNLLCYRKTLEDGRQNVCITEDMLQETLVKFNIKLGRQLDPKLIRWK
;
A
#
# COMPACT_ATOMS: atom_id res chain seq x y z
N MET A 1 41.72 -75.38 -19.39
CA MET A 1 41.81 -73.94 -19.75
C MET A 1 40.51 -73.51 -20.40
N THR A 2 40.18 -72.23 -20.26
CA THR A 2 39.00 -71.48 -20.77
C THR A 2 37.63 -71.75 -20.11
N ARG A 3 37.20 -70.69 -19.40
CA ARG A 3 36.00 -70.51 -18.56
C ARG A 3 34.68 -70.64 -19.33
N GLY A 4 33.74 -71.37 -18.74
CA GLY A 4 32.34 -71.42 -19.13
C GLY A 4 31.52 -70.25 -18.60
N LYS A 5 30.60 -69.75 -19.43
CA LYS A 5 29.49 -68.87 -19.07
C LYS A 5 28.26 -69.72 -18.72
N ARG A 6 27.61 -69.46 -17.58
CA ARG A 6 26.19 -69.75 -17.31
C ARG A 6 25.60 -68.54 -16.59
N VAL A 7 24.65 -67.87 -17.23
CA VAL A 7 23.18 -67.95 -17.04
C VAL A 7 22.75 -67.23 -15.76
N LEU A 8 21.92 -66.21 -16.00
CA LEU A 8 21.29 -65.26 -15.08
C LEU A 8 20.15 -65.90 -14.27
N SER A 9 19.99 -65.48 -13.01
CA SER A 9 18.66 -65.24 -12.43
C SER A 9 18.71 -64.33 -11.19
N SER A 10 17.70 -63.43 -11.15
CA SER A 10 17.00 -62.81 -10.01
C SER A 10 17.57 -61.62 -9.22
N GLY A 11 16.84 -60.50 -9.35
CA GLY A 11 16.51 -59.50 -8.31
C GLY A 11 17.50 -58.35 -8.17
N SER A 12 17.14 -57.07 -8.03
CA SER A 12 15.88 -56.32 -7.96
C SER A 12 16.28 -54.85 -7.95
N SER A 13 15.76 -54.01 -8.85
CA SER A 13 15.77 -52.55 -8.68
C SER A 13 14.76 -51.92 -9.64
N ASP A 14 13.55 -51.69 -9.12
CA ASP A 14 12.48 -50.95 -9.78
C ASP A 14 12.93 -49.50 -10.02
N ILE A 15 13.07 -49.13 -11.30
CA ILE A 15 13.18 -47.73 -11.73
C ILE A 15 11.76 -47.32 -12.14
N SER A 16 11.03 -46.70 -11.20
CA SER A 16 9.75 -46.05 -11.47
C SER A 16 9.99 -44.65 -12.03
N LEU A 17 9.80 -44.50 -13.35
CA LEU A 17 9.63 -43.21 -14.02
C LEU A 17 8.31 -42.57 -13.56
N THR A 18 8.37 -41.58 -12.68
CA THR A 18 7.23 -40.76 -12.31
C THR A 18 7.04 -39.63 -13.33
N LYS A 19 5.85 -39.62 -13.96
CA LYS A 19 5.38 -38.57 -14.86
C LYS A 19 5.36 -37.21 -14.15
N GLU A 20 6.13 -36.24 -14.64
CA GLU A 20 5.97 -34.83 -14.28
C GLU A 20 4.61 -34.33 -14.80
N LYS A 21 3.71 -34.00 -13.87
CA LYS A 21 2.49 -33.25 -14.16
C LYS A 21 2.83 -31.76 -14.15
N ASN A 22 2.63 -31.13 -15.30
CA ASN A 22 2.61 -29.68 -15.47
C ASN A 22 1.52 -29.09 -14.55
N GLU A 23 1.89 -28.40 -13.47
CA GLU A 23 0.94 -27.65 -12.63
C GLU A 23 0.78 -26.23 -13.19
N GLU A 24 -0.43 -25.90 -13.65
CA GLU A 24 -0.86 -24.52 -13.92
C GLU A 24 -0.79 -23.67 -12.64
N PRO A 25 -0.43 -22.37 -12.73
CA PRO A 25 -0.31 -21.51 -11.56
C PRO A 25 -1.68 -21.26 -10.94
N LYS A 26 -1.92 -21.84 -9.76
CA LYS A 26 -3.11 -21.64 -8.93
C LYS A 26 -3.25 -20.16 -8.54
N ILE A 27 -4.25 -19.48 -9.11
CA ILE A 27 -4.63 -18.10 -8.77
C ILE A 27 -5.07 -18.05 -7.30
N LYS A 28 -4.29 -17.40 -6.45
CA LYS A 28 -4.64 -17.16 -5.05
C LYS A 28 -5.66 -16.03 -4.96
N ARG A 29 -6.94 -16.38 -4.75
CA ARG A 29 -8.00 -15.41 -4.40
C ARG A 29 -7.69 -14.76 -3.06
N ALA A 30 -7.67 -13.42 -3.00
CA ALA A 30 -7.57 -12.67 -1.76
C ALA A 30 -8.94 -12.61 -1.04
N LEU A 31 -8.95 -12.93 0.25
CA LEU A 31 -10.04 -12.74 1.22
C LEU A 31 -9.61 -11.60 2.19
N THR A 32 -10.43 -10.65 2.66
CA THR A 32 -11.89 -10.50 2.81
C THR A 32 -12.25 -8.98 2.98
N PRO A 33 -13.54 -8.56 2.89
CA PRO A 33 -14.04 -7.19 3.09
C PRO A 33 -14.39 -6.91 4.58
N PRO A 34 -14.57 -5.65 5.04
CA PRO A 34 -15.92 -5.20 5.43
C PRO A 34 -16.19 -3.66 5.47
N SER A 35 -17.46 -3.27 5.32
CA SER A 35 -18.10 -2.16 6.03
C SER A 35 -19.62 -2.37 5.96
N ASP A 36 -20.33 -2.17 7.06
CA ASP A 36 -21.77 -2.37 7.29
C ASP A 36 -22.65 -2.47 6.00
N PRO A 37 -23.28 -3.62 5.71
CA PRO A 37 -24.12 -3.81 4.52
C PRO A 37 -25.45 -3.05 4.55
N SER A 38 -25.80 -2.34 5.63
CA SER A 38 -27.11 -1.69 5.77
C SER A 38 -27.25 -0.33 5.07
N VAL A 39 -26.16 0.29 4.59
CA VAL A 39 -26.18 1.64 3.96
C VAL A 39 -25.41 1.72 2.64
N ALA A 40 -24.58 0.73 2.29
CA ALA A 40 -23.77 0.78 1.08
C ALA A 40 -24.58 0.35 -0.17
N PRO A 41 -24.54 1.12 -1.28
CA PRO A 41 -25.13 0.69 -2.54
C PRO A 41 -24.51 -0.64 -3.00
N PRO A 42 -25.30 -1.50 -3.67
CA PRO A 42 -24.81 -2.80 -4.12
C PRO A 42 -23.64 -2.64 -5.08
N VAL A 43 -22.70 -3.59 -5.03
CA VAL A 43 -21.56 -3.63 -5.94
C VAL A 43 -22.06 -3.71 -7.38
N ASN A 44 -21.67 -2.76 -8.22
CA ASN A 44 -22.11 -2.63 -9.61
C ASN A 44 -21.09 -3.11 -10.65
N VAL A 45 -19.86 -3.46 -10.22
CA VAL A 45 -18.83 -4.06 -11.06
C VAL A 45 -18.47 -5.41 -10.46
N ASP A 46 -18.65 -6.50 -11.18
CA ASP A 46 -18.26 -7.81 -10.65
C ASP A 46 -16.73 -8.00 -10.71
N THR A 47 -16.16 -7.86 -11.91
CA THR A 47 -14.73 -8.12 -12.14
C THR A 47 -14.05 -6.97 -12.88
N VAL A 48 -12.89 -6.54 -12.38
CA VAL A 48 -11.99 -5.58 -13.03
C VAL A 48 -10.81 -6.33 -13.64
N ILE A 49 -10.56 -6.09 -14.92
CA ILE A 49 -9.43 -6.61 -15.69
C ILE A 49 -8.37 -5.51 -15.77
N TYR A 50 -7.21 -5.73 -15.16
CA TYR A 50 -6.09 -4.79 -15.11
C TYR A 50 -4.78 -5.51 -15.45
N GLY A 51 -4.22 -5.23 -16.62
CA GLY A 51 -3.04 -5.95 -17.11
C GLY A 51 -3.31 -7.45 -17.22
N SER A 52 -2.54 -8.26 -16.50
CA SER A 52 -2.73 -9.72 -16.41
C SER A 52 -3.56 -10.15 -15.19
N TYR A 53 -4.23 -9.23 -14.51
CA TYR A 53 -4.95 -9.50 -13.27
C TYR A 53 -6.46 -9.37 -13.47
N GLU A 54 -7.20 -10.33 -12.93
CA GLU A 54 -8.65 -10.25 -12.73
C GLU A 54 -8.92 -10.04 -11.24
N MET A 55 -9.68 -9.00 -10.89
CA MET A 55 -9.91 -8.59 -9.51
C MET A 55 -11.41 -8.38 -9.27
N LYS A 56 -11.95 -8.99 -8.22
CA LYS A 56 -13.35 -8.72 -7.80
C LYS A 56 -13.45 -7.34 -7.18
N ALA A 57 -14.49 -6.57 -7.53
CA ALA A 57 -14.76 -5.31 -6.84
C ALA A 57 -15.41 -5.58 -5.48
N TRP A 58 -15.11 -4.73 -4.50
CA TRP A 58 -15.65 -4.86 -3.14
C TRP A 58 -16.71 -3.83 -2.82
N TYR A 59 -16.75 -2.73 -3.57
CA TYR A 59 -17.62 -1.59 -3.32
C TYR A 59 -18.21 -1.09 -4.64
N TYR A 60 -19.36 -0.42 -4.53
CA TYR A 60 -19.93 0.34 -5.63
C TYR A 60 -18.94 1.41 -6.14
N SER A 61 -18.93 1.62 -7.46
CA SER A 61 -18.16 2.68 -8.10
C SER A 61 -19.01 3.36 -9.17
N PRO A 62 -19.12 4.70 -9.20
CA PRO A 62 -20.07 5.43 -10.05
C PRO A 62 -19.63 5.53 -11.51
N TYR A 63 -19.37 4.39 -12.19
CA TYR A 63 -19.09 4.37 -13.63
C TYR A 63 -20.28 4.92 -14.43
N PRO A 64 -20.05 5.50 -15.63
CA PRO A 64 -21.11 6.08 -16.44
C PRO A 64 -22.27 5.11 -16.70
N LEU A 65 -23.50 5.61 -16.68
CA LEU A 65 -24.71 4.80 -16.90
C LEU A 65 -24.72 4.06 -18.24
N ASP A 66 -23.99 4.56 -19.24
CA ASP A 66 -23.83 3.94 -20.56
C ASP A 66 -23.11 2.58 -20.49
N PHE A 67 -22.47 2.24 -19.37
CA PHE A 67 -21.91 0.92 -19.08
C PHE A 67 -22.96 -0.06 -18.54
N GLY A 68 -24.18 0.41 -18.31
CA GLY A 68 -25.24 -0.32 -17.63
C GLY A 68 -25.20 -0.13 -16.12
N THR A 69 -26.28 -0.56 -15.47
CA THR A 69 -26.39 -0.55 -14.00
C THR A 69 -25.50 -1.62 -13.34
N PHE A 70 -25.11 -2.64 -14.09
CA PHE A 70 -24.20 -3.70 -13.66
C PHE A 70 -23.21 -4.05 -14.76
N ILE A 71 -21.94 -4.14 -14.39
CA ILE A 71 -20.81 -4.40 -15.28
C ILE A 71 -20.19 -5.73 -14.86
N ASP A 72 -20.38 -6.78 -15.68
CA ASP A 72 -19.77 -8.09 -15.43
C ASP A 72 -18.22 -8.01 -15.45
N ARG A 73 -17.68 -7.37 -16.49
CA ARG A 73 -16.24 -7.16 -16.66
C ARG A 73 -15.93 -5.74 -17.09
N LEU A 74 -15.14 -5.04 -16.28
CA LEU A 74 -14.60 -3.73 -16.58
C LEU A 74 -13.13 -3.86 -17.01
N TYR A 75 -12.79 -3.37 -18.20
CA TYR A 75 -11.43 -3.47 -18.74
C TYR A 75 -10.68 -2.16 -18.53
N ILE A 76 -9.57 -2.19 -17.81
CA ILE A 76 -8.75 -1.01 -17.51
C ILE A 76 -7.38 -1.14 -18.16
N CYS A 77 -6.97 -0.11 -18.89
CA CYS A 77 -5.61 0.00 -19.42
C CYS A 77 -4.61 0.16 -18.27
N ASP A 78 -3.65 -0.75 -18.19
CA ASP A 78 -2.56 -0.76 -17.21
C ASP A 78 -1.56 0.40 -17.36
N ASN A 79 -1.53 1.04 -18.53
CA ASN A 79 -0.63 2.17 -18.80
C ASN A 79 -1.24 3.56 -18.48
N CYS A 80 -2.52 3.76 -18.79
CA CYS A 80 -3.17 5.08 -18.69
C CYS A 80 -4.45 5.10 -17.84
N LEU A 81 -4.84 3.97 -17.26
CA LEU A 81 -6.02 3.82 -16.41
C LEU A 81 -7.38 4.05 -17.08
N ARG A 82 -7.43 4.26 -18.40
CA ARG A 82 -8.69 4.34 -19.15
C ARG A 82 -9.49 3.04 -19.00
N TYR A 83 -10.76 3.15 -18.63
CA TYR A 83 -11.70 2.02 -18.61
C TYR A 83 -12.43 1.84 -19.94
N MET A 84 -12.87 0.61 -20.20
CA MET A 84 -13.59 0.15 -21.39
C MET A 84 -14.59 -0.95 -21.01
N GLN A 85 -15.65 -1.11 -21.82
CA GLN A 85 -16.71 -2.10 -21.60
C GLN A 85 -16.35 -3.48 -22.17
N ARG A 86 -15.53 -3.51 -23.22
CA ARG A 86 -15.25 -4.74 -23.98
C ARG A 86 -13.75 -4.97 -24.13
N GLU A 87 -13.36 -6.23 -24.13
CA GLU A 87 -11.96 -6.63 -24.35
C GLU A 87 -11.41 -6.11 -25.69
N ALA A 88 -12.21 -6.18 -26.76
CA ALA A 88 -11.82 -5.65 -28.08
C ALA A 88 -11.46 -4.15 -28.03
N GLN A 89 -12.13 -3.37 -27.18
CA GLN A 89 -11.80 -1.95 -27.00
C GLN A 89 -10.44 -1.79 -26.32
N LEU A 90 -10.14 -2.62 -25.31
CA LEU A 90 -8.83 -2.63 -24.63
C LEU A 90 -7.71 -3.01 -25.59
N ILE A 91 -7.91 -4.02 -26.43
CA ILE A 91 -6.92 -4.45 -27.43
C ILE A 91 -6.64 -3.31 -28.41
N ASN A 92 -7.68 -2.70 -28.99
CA ASN A 92 -7.53 -1.59 -29.92
C ASN A 92 -6.87 -0.38 -29.24
N HIS A 93 -7.29 -0.05 -28.02
CA HIS A 93 -6.70 1.02 -27.24
C HIS A 93 -5.20 0.78 -26.98
N LYS A 94 -4.81 -0.44 -26.59
CA LYS A 94 -3.40 -0.78 -26.32
C LYS A 94 -2.52 -0.66 -27.55
N ALA A 95 -3.05 -0.89 -28.76
CA ALA A 95 -2.31 -0.71 -30.02
C ALA A 95 -1.91 0.75 -30.25
N GLU A 96 -2.73 1.70 -29.81
CA GLU A 96 -2.53 3.15 -30.03
C GLU A 96 -2.02 3.88 -28.78
N CYS A 97 -2.12 3.26 -27.59
CA CYS A 97 -1.79 3.89 -26.32
C CYS A 97 -0.29 4.20 -26.23
N LYS A 98 0.03 5.49 -26.11
CA LYS A 98 1.40 6.00 -25.97
C LYS A 98 1.88 6.10 -24.52
N ALA A 99 0.98 5.95 -23.53
CA ALA A 99 1.34 5.98 -22.12
C ALA A 99 2.25 4.80 -21.77
N ARG A 100 3.27 5.06 -20.95
CA ARG A 100 4.25 4.05 -20.51
C ARG A 100 4.52 4.10 -19.01
N LYS A 101 4.24 5.23 -18.37
CA LYS A 101 4.40 5.51 -16.94
C LYS A 101 3.38 6.58 -16.55
N PRO A 102 3.05 6.75 -15.26
CA PRO A 102 2.21 7.85 -14.83
C PRO A 102 2.80 9.21 -15.23
N PRO A 103 1.96 10.22 -15.46
CA PRO A 103 2.42 11.59 -15.67
C PRO A 103 3.01 12.18 -14.37
N GLY A 104 3.41 13.44 -14.41
CA GLY A 104 3.94 14.14 -13.24
C GLY A 104 5.40 13.84 -12.89
N ARG A 105 5.80 14.25 -11.69
CA ARG A 105 7.19 14.27 -11.23
C ARG A 105 7.52 13.01 -10.46
N SER A 106 8.59 12.30 -10.82
CA SER A 106 9.09 11.18 -10.02
C SER A 106 9.81 11.72 -8.77
N ILE A 107 9.23 11.46 -7.60
CA ILE A 107 9.73 11.94 -6.30
C ILE A 107 10.47 10.88 -5.49
N TYR A 108 10.36 9.61 -5.88
CA TYR A 108 11.05 8.48 -5.23
C TYR A 108 11.37 7.42 -6.26
N SER A 109 12.55 6.81 -6.15
CA SER A 109 12.99 5.73 -7.02
C SER A 109 13.94 4.78 -6.27
N ASN A 110 13.52 3.53 -6.11
CA ASN A 110 14.32 2.48 -5.49
C ASN A 110 14.18 1.17 -6.28
N GLY A 111 15.22 0.77 -7.00
CA GLY A 111 15.22 -0.45 -7.80
C GLY A 111 14.14 -0.47 -8.89
N THR A 112 13.14 -1.33 -8.73
CA THR A 112 11.99 -1.48 -9.64
C THR A 112 10.79 -0.61 -9.27
N ILE A 113 10.83 0.05 -8.11
CA ILE A 113 9.71 0.81 -7.56
C ILE A 113 9.96 2.31 -7.71
N LYS A 114 8.93 3.05 -8.12
CA LYS A 114 8.95 4.51 -8.17
C LYS A 114 7.64 5.10 -7.68
N VAL A 115 7.71 6.33 -7.17
CA VAL A 115 6.52 7.13 -6.86
C VAL A 115 6.51 8.41 -7.68
N TYR A 116 5.36 8.69 -8.28
CA TYR A 116 5.06 9.89 -9.06
C TYR A 116 4.12 10.81 -8.30
N GLU A 117 4.49 12.06 -8.13
CA GLU A 117 3.61 13.14 -7.69
C GLU A 117 2.88 13.69 -8.92
N ILE A 118 1.56 13.66 -8.87
CA ILE A 118 0.65 14.05 -9.95
C ILE A 118 -0.30 15.11 -9.40
N ASP A 119 -0.35 16.27 -10.06
CA ASP A 119 -1.33 17.30 -9.75
C ASP A 119 -2.67 16.96 -10.40
N GLY A 120 -3.74 16.91 -9.61
CA GLY A 120 -5.08 16.55 -10.10
C GLY A 120 -5.70 17.59 -11.05
N HIS A 121 -5.29 18.86 -10.97
CA HIS A 121 -5.72 19.92 -11.89
C HIS A 121 -4.99 19.81 -13.23
N GLU A 122 -3.68 19.55 -13.23
CA GLU A 122 -2.88 19.46 -14.46
C GLU A 122 -3.14 18.17 -15.25
N HIS A 123 -3.47 17.08 -14.56
CA HIS A 123 -3.57 15.74 -15.14
C HIS A 123 -4.94 15.10 -14.96
N LYS A 124 -6.01 15.89 -15.13
CA LYS A 124 -7.42 15.43 -15.12
C LYS A 124 -7.62 14.16 -15.95
N LEU A 125 -7.07 14.10 -17.17
CA LEU A 125 -7.22 12.96 -18.08
C LEU A 125 -6.65 11.63 -17.57
N PHE A 126 -5.67 11.65 -16.63
CA PHE A 126 -5.14 10.45 -15.99
C PHE A 126 -6.05 9.95 -14.86
N LEU A 127 -6.95 10.81 -14.38
CA LEU A 127 -7.88 10.59 -13.28
C LEU A 127 -9.36 10.67 -13.71
N ASP A 128 -9.63 11.02 -14.97
CA ASP A 128 -10.96 11.19 -15.63
C ASP A 128 -11.78 9.90 -15.69
N VAL A 129 -11.19 8.85 -15.14
CA VAL A 129 -11.80 7.61 -14.72
C VAL A 129 -12.82 7.84 -13.58
N LYS A 130 -12.75 9.00 -12.90
CA LYS A 130 -13.73 9.47 -11.92
C LYS A 130 -14.67 10.45 -12.66
N THR A 131 -15.71 9.90 -13.29
CA THR A 131 -16.95 10.59 -13.65
C THR A 131 -17.19 11.80 -12.76
N LEU A 132 -17.30 13.01 -13.33
CA LEU A 132 -18.00 14.28 -12.96
C LEU A 132 -18.45 14.58 -11.50
N TYR A 133 -18.18 13.73 -10.53
CA TYR A 133 -18.74 13.68 -9.18
C TYR A 133 -17.72 14.18 -8.14
N PHE A 134 -16.44 14.30 -8.50
CA PHE A 134 -15.40 14.70 -7.57
C PHE A 134 -14.40 15.63 -8.24
N ASP A 135 -14.30 16.84 -7.72
CA ASP A 135 -13.27 17.79 -8.09
C ASP A 135 -11.89 17.26 -7.69
N THR A 136 -11.06 16.91 -8.67
CA THR A 136 -9.68 16.46 -8.45
C THR A 136 -8.71 17.63 -8.29
N ASP A 137 -9.16 18.87 -8.54
CA ASP A 137 -8.29 20.05 -8.59
C ASP A 137 -7.69 20.38 -7.23
N GLY A 138 -8.42 20.05 -6.16
CA GLY A 138 -7.99 20.18 -4.78
C GLY A 138 -6.96 19.13 -4.34
N PHE A 139 -6.57 18.16 -5.17
CA PHE A 139 -5.75 17.02 -4.75
C PHE A 139 -4.42 16.90 -5.49
N LYS A 140 -3.42 16.40 -4.77
CA LYS A 140 -2.23 15.75 -5.31
C LYS A 140 -2.34 14.24 -5.14
N PHE A 141 -1.83 13.50 -6.10
CA PHE A 141 -1.80 12.04 -6.09
C PHE A 141 -0.36 11.54 -6.11
N TYR A 142 -0.06 10.59 -5.24
CA TYR A 142 1.26 9.96 -5.12
C TYR A 142 1.14 8.51 -5.58
N VAL A 143 1.45 8.28 -6.85
CA VAL A 143 1.22 7.01 -7.54
C VAL A 143 2.45 6.13 -7.44
N LEU A 144 2.31 5.01 -6.73
CA LEU A 144 3.31 3.95 -6.64
C LEU A 144 3.27 3.09 -7.88
N THR A 145 4.44 2.83 -8.44
CA THR A 145 4.60 2.02 -9.64
C THR A 145 5.62 0.91 -9.47
N GLU A 146 5.42 -0.16 -10.23
CA GLU A 146 6.39 -1.24 -10.41
C GLU A 146 6.79 -1.34 -11.88
N ARG A 147 8.09 -1.41 -12.16
CA ARG A 147 8.64 -1.55 -13.51
C ARG A 147 8.25 -2.89 -14.12
N HIS A 148 7.80 -2.88 -15.38
CA HIS A 148 7.47 -4.11 -16.10
C HIS A 148 8.70 -5.04 -16.18
N PRO A 149 8.55 -6.36 -15.92
CA PRO A 149 9.68 -7.30 -15.90
C PRO A 149 10.47 -7.38 -17.22
N LYS A 150 9.78 -7.35 -18.37
CA LYS A 150 10.41 -7.42 -19.72
C LYS A 150 10.72 -6.03 -20.31
N TYR A 151 9.74 -5.15 -20.40
CA TYR A 151 9.87 -3.79 -20.95
C TYR A 151 10.26 -2.75 -19.89
N LYS A 152 11.56 -2.49 -19.74
CA LYS A 152 12.09 -1.54 -18.73
C LYS A 152 11.56 -0.10 -18.84
N SER A 153 11.03 0.29 -19.99
CA SER A 153 10.44 1.61 -20.22
C SER A 153 8.99 1.72 -19.73
N ILE A 154 8.39 0.63 -19.25
CA ILE A 154 6.99 0.58 -18.80
C ILE A 154 6.94 0.41 -17.29
N GLU A 155 6.07 1.17 -16.64
CA GLU A 155 5.84 1.17 -15.20
C GLU A 155 4.34 1.19 -14.93
N TYR A 156 3.85 0.21 -14.16
CA TYR A 156 2.42 0.06 -13.85
C TYR A 156 2.12 0.58 -12.48
N MET A 157 0.96 1.22 -12.34
CA MET A 157 0.43 1.61 -11.05
C MET A 157 0.11 0.36 -10.22
N VAL A 158 0.60 0.33 -8.99
CA VAL A 158 0.33 -0.76 -8.02
C VAL A 158 -0.36 -0.25 -6.75
N GLY A 159 -0.40 1.06 -6.56
CA GLY A 159 -1.10 1.73 -5.48
C GLY A 159 -0.95 3.24 -5.59
N TYR A 160 -1.67 3.96 -4.74
CA TYR A 160 -1.52 5.40 -4.60
C TYR A 160 -1.99 5.87 -3.24
N PHE A 161 -1.66 7.11 -2.90
CA PHE A 161 -2.49 7.88 -1.99
C PHE A 161 -2.79 9.28 -2.56
N SER A 162 -3.88 9.90 -2.13
CA SER A 162 -4.22 11.29 -2.41
C SER A 162 -4.00 12.15 -1.18
N LYS A 163 -3.66 13.42 -1.40
CA LYS A 163 -3.49 14.44 -0.36
C LYS A 163 -4.13 15.73 -0.85
N GLU A 164 -4.93 16.38 -0.01
CA GLU A 164 -5.46 17.70 -0.32
C GLU A 164 -4.32 18.72 -0.44
N LYS A 165 -4.42 19.63 -1.40
CA LYS A 165 -3.50 20.76 -1.53
C LYS A 165 -3.64 21.71 -0.34
N LEU A 166 -4.88 21.88 0.14
CA LEU A 166 -5.25 22.66 1.30
C LEU A 166 -6.13 21.79 2.20
N SER A 167 -5.56 21.22 3.26
CA SER A 167 -6.30 20.48 4.28
C SER A 167 -6.46 21.34 5.53
N TYR A 168 -7.68 21.73 5.85
CA TYR A 168 -7.97 22.57 7.03
C TYR A 168 -7.77 21.79 8.35
N ASP A 169 -8.04 20.48 8.32
CA ASP A 169 -7.84 19.58 9.46
C ASP A 169 -6.40 19.05 9.57
N GLY A 170 -5.51 19.46 8.67
CA GLY A 170 -4.10 19.04 8.69
C GLY A 170 -3.87 17.58 8.28
N TYR A 171 -4.78 16.98 7.51
CA TYR A 171 -4.60 15.61 7.04
C TYR A 171 -3.48 15.51 6.01
N ASN A 172 -2.58 14.54 6.19
CA ASN A 172 -1.49 14.29 5.25
C ASN A 172 -1.82 13.22 4.20
N LEU A 173 -2.97 12.57 4.35
CA LEU A 173 -3.47 11.52 3.48
C LEU A 173 -5.00 11.51 3.52
N ALA A 174 -5.64 11.64 2.37
CA ALA A 174 -7.11 11.57 2.22
C ALA A 174 -7.56 10.14 1.88
N CYS A 175 -7.03 9.56 0.81
CA CYS A 175 -7.31 8.18 0.41
C CYS A 175 -6.00 7.43 0.15
N ILE A 176 -5.94 6.16 0.53
CA ILE A 176 -4.83 5.26 0.24
C ILE A 176 -5.35 3.94 -0.30
N MET A 177 -4.70 3.43 -1.35
CA MET A 177 -5.06 2.16 -1.94
C MET A 177 -3.83 1.44 -2.47
N THR A 178 -3.75 0.13 -2.23
CA THR A 178 -2.87 -0.79 -2.96
C THR A 178 -3.77 -1.74 -3.74
N LEU A 179 -3.45 -1.96 -5.01
CA LEU A 179 -4.24 -2.85 -5.87
C LEU A 179 -4.39 -4.21 -5.17
N PRO A 180 -5.59 -4.84 -5.20
CA PRO A 180 -5.81 -6.15 -4.57
C PRO A 180 -4.75 -7.19 -4.93
N SER A 181 -4.30 -7.22 -6.19
CA SER A 181 -3.23 -8.11 -6.69
C SER A 181 -1.82 -7.85 -6.12
N HIS A 182 -1.61 -6.69 -5.48
CA HIS A 182 -0.33 -6.24 -4.95
C HIS A 182 -0.35 -5.99 -3.43
N GLN A 183 -1.43 -6.38 -2.74
CA GLN A 183 -1.51 -6.32 -1.29
C GLN A 183 -0.50 -7.30 -0.64
N ARG A 184 -0.15 -7.02 0.63
CA ARG A 184 0.81 -7.81 1.44
C ARG A 184 2.25 -7.88 0.87
N LYS A 185 2.60 -7.01 -0.08
CA LYS A 185 3.98 -6.84 -0.61
C LYS A 185 4.76 -5.68 0.05
N GLY A 186 4.22 -5.07 1.10
CA GLY A 186 4.85 -3.90 1.78
C GLY A 186 4.49 -2.53 1.18
N TYR A 187 3.80 -2.49 0.03
CA TYR A 187 3.45 -1.24 -0.67
C TYR A 187 2.57 -0.28 0.14
N GLY A 188 1.56 -0.78 0.86
CA GLY A 188 0.76 0.07 1.75
C GLY A 188 1.60 0.73 2.84
N ARG A 189 2.54 -0.02 3.43
CA ARG A 189 3.48 0.50 4.44
C ARG A 189 4.42 1.55 3.83
N LEU A 190 4.93 1.32 2.63
CA LEU A 190 5.76 2.28 1.89
C LEU A 190 5.01 3.60 1.63
N LEU A 191 3.73 3.53 1.23
CA LEU A 191 2.90 4.71 0.97
C LEU A 191 2.61 5.51 2.24
N ILE A 192 2.32 4.84 3.36
CA ILE A 192 2.16 5.50 4.67
C ILE A 192 3.49 6.15 5.10
N GLU A 193 4.61 5.44 4.98
CA GLU A 193 5.93 6.01 5.31
C GLU A 193 6.23 7.25 4.45
N LEU A 194 5.91 7.21 3.16
CA LEU A 194 6.11 8.35 2.26
C LEU A 194 5.25 9.56 2.66
N SER A 195 3.98 9.37 3.04
CA SER A 195 3.12 10.49 3.44
C SER A 195 3.68 11.24 4.65
N TYR A 196 4.27 10.53 5.60
CA TYR A 196 4.94 11.13 6.76
C TYR A 196 6.28 11.76 6.43
N GLU A 197 7.09 11.19 5.54
CA GLU A 197 8.32 11.87 5.09
C GLU A 197 8.01 13.18 4.35
N ILE A 198 6.91 13.23 3.58
CA ILE A 198 6.43 14.48 2.98
C ILE A 198 6.03 15.48 4.06
N SER A 199 5.27 15.07 5.08
CA SER A 199 4.94 15.94 6.22
C SER A 199 6.20 16.51 6.90
N LYS A 200 7.23 15.68 7.12
CA LYS A 200 8.52 16.12 7.68
C LYS A 200 9.20 17.17 6.79
N HIS A 201 9.24 16.95 5.48
CA HIS A 201 9.80 17.91 4.54
C HIS A 201 9.03 19.24 4.49
N GLU A 202 7.72 19.20 4.72
CA GLU A 202 6.86 20.39 4.81
C GLU A 202 6.93 21.09 6.18
N GLY A 203 7.62 20.50 7.17
CA GLY A 203 7.64 21.00 8.55
C GLY A 203 6.27 20.92 9.23
N LYS A 204 5.43 19.95 8.82
CA LYS A 204 4.06 19.78 9.31
C LYS A 204 3.91 18.47 10.08
N ILE A 205 2.97 18.47 11.01
CA ILE A 205 2.40 17.25 11.59
C ILE A 205 1.29 16.72 10.68
N GLY A 206 0.97 15.43 10.77
CA GLY A 206 -0.07 14.84 9.94
C GLY A 206 -0.74 13.62 10.57
N SER A 207 -1.99 13.44 10.17
CA SER A 207 -2.82 12.27 10.42
C SER A 207 -3.55 11.89 9.12
N PRO A 208 -3.96 10.62 8.90
CA PRO A 208 -4.89 10.32 7.83
C PRO A 208 -6.29 10.88 8.11
N GLU A 209 -7.03 11.14 7.04
CA GLU A 209 -8.46 11.43 7.09
C GLU A 209 -9.22 10.27 7.76
N LYS A 210 -10.19 10.62 8.62
CA LYS A 210 -11.01 9.70 9.40
C LYS A 210 -12.45 9.67 8.83
N PRO A 211 -13.16 8.53 8.87
CA PRO A 211 -12.76 7.24 9.43
C PRO A 211 -11.86 6.41 8.50
N LEU A 212 -10.93 5.65 9.10
CA LEU A 212 -10.09 4.70 8.38
C LEU A 212 -10.86 3.41 8.02
N SER A 213 -10.55 2.83 6.86
CA SER A 213 -10.96 1.45 6.55
C SER A 213 -10.31 0.44 7.51
N PRO A 214 -10.85 -0.77 7.70
CA PRO A 214 -10.24 -1.78 8.58
C PRO A 214 -8.80 -2.13 8.20
N LEU A 215 -8.52 -2.26 6.89
CA LEU A 215 -7.16 -2.48 6.39
C LEU A 215 -6.26 -1.25 6.60
N GLY A 216 -6.81 -0.04 6.42
CA GLY A 216 -6.13 1.21 6.72
C GLY A 216 -5.72 1.29 8.19
N SER A 217 -6.66 1.05 9.11
CA SER A 217 -6.42 1.04 10.56
C SER A 217 -5.32 0.06 10.96
N LEU A 218 -5.33 -1.17 10.43
CA LEU A 218 -4.26 -2.14 10.67
C LEU A 218 -2.89 -1.64 10.14
N GLY A 219 -2.88 -1.03 8.95
CA GLY A 219 -1.68 -0.46 8.34
C GLY A 219 -1.07 0.67 9.17
N TYR A 220 -1.90 1.64 9.59
CA TYR A 220 -1.49 2.77 10.42
C TYR A 220 -1.06 2.32 11.82
N ASN A 221 -1.80 1.42 12.48
CA ASN A 221 -1.41 0.88 13.78
C ASN A 221 -0.05 0.18 13.75
N SER A 222 0.23 -0.56 12.67
CA SER A 222 1.54 -1.19 12.44
C SER A 222 2.65 -0.15 12.19
N TYR A 223 2.36 0.87 11.39
CA TYR A 223 3.30 1.97 11.12
C TYR A 223 3.61 2.78 12.37
N TRP A 224 2.61 3.31 13.07
CA TRP A 224 2.80 4.11 14.27
C TRP A 224 3.52 3.33 15.36
N GLY A 225 3.10 2.08 15.64
CA GLY A 225 3.79 1.25 16.62
C GLY A 225 5.27 1.07 16.30
N SER A 226 5.60 0.70 15.06
CA SER A 226 6.99 0.52 14.61
C SER A 226 7.80 1.83 14.68
N THR A 227 7.21 2.95 14.25
CA THR A 227 7.86 4.28 14.24
C THR A 227 8.09 4.81 15.64
N LEU A 228 7.10 4.72 16.54
CA LEU A 228 7.23 5.17 17.93
C LEU A 228 8.27 4.31 18.66
N MET A 229 8.20 2.99 18.54
CA MET A 229 9.19 2.10 19.15
C MET A 229 10.60 2.39 18.66
N THR A 230 10.79 2.56 17.35
CA THR A 230 12.09 2.93 16.77
C THR A 230 12.58 4.27 17.35
N THR A 231 11.69 5.25 17.48
CA THR A 231 12.04 6.58 17.99
C THR A 231 12.44 6.51 19.46
N LEU A 232 11.65 5.81 20.29
CA LEU A 232 11.85 5.67 21.73
C LEU A 232 13.15 4.92 22.09
N LEU A 233 13.50 3.87 21.33
CA LEU A 233 14.77 3.14 21.51
C LEU A 233 16.02 4.02 21.29
N HIS A 234 15.89 5.17 20.63
CA HIS A 234 16.99 6.13 20.44
C HIS A 234 17.01 7.24 21.49
N PHE A 235 15.99 7.36 22.34
CA PHE A 235 16.00 8.31 23.43
C PHE A 235 16.78 7.76 24.63
N ARG A 236 17.40 8.67 25.39
CA ARG A 236 18.01 8.35 26.68
C ARG A 236 17.31 9.19 27.74
N GLY A 237 16.58 8.53 28.65
CA GLY A 237 15.84 9.18 29.73
C GLY A 237 14.38 9.48 29.37
N ASP A 238 13.79 10.40 30.15
CA ASP A 238 12.40 10.81 29.99
C ASP A 238 12.18 11.51 28.64
N VAL A 239 10.99 11.30 28.06
CA VAL A 239 10.59 11.90 26.79
C VAL A 239 9.19 12.50 26.89
N THR A 240 9.00 13.65 26.25
CA THR A 240 7.69 14.30 26.15
C THR A 240 6.94 13.86 24.90
N ILE A 241 5.62 13.96 24.91
CA ILE A 241 4.80 13.71 23.70
C ILE A 241 5.21 14.67 22.57
N GLU A 242 5.48 15.92 22.89
CA GLU A 242 5.91 16.96 21.94
C GLU A 242 7.21 16.56 21.21
N GLU A 243 8.20 16.00 21.92
CA GLU A 243 9.45 15.52 21.31
C GLU A 243 9.22 14.35 20.35
N ILE A 244 8.27 13.46 20.67
CA ILE A 244 7.88 12.35 19.80
C ILE A 244 7.20 12.89 18.54
N VAL A 245 6.25 13.82 18.69
CA VAL A 245 5.55 14.49 17.59
C VAL A 245 6.57 15.18 16.67
N ASN A 246 7.48 15.98 17.23
CA ASN A 246 8.51 16.70 16.47
C ASN A 246 9.45 15.77 15.69
N LYS A 247 9.81 14.60 16.22
CA LYS A 247 10.67 13.64 15.51
C LYS A 247 9.95 12.83 14.43
N THR A 248 8.65 12.59 14.61
CA THR A 248 7.90 11.62 13.78
C THR A 248 6.94 12.27 12.80
N SER A 249 6.56 13.53 13.02
CA SER A 249 5.45 14.24 12.37
C SER A 249 4.08 13.56 12.55
N ILE A 250 3.95 12.63 13.51
CA ILE A 250 2.68 11.99 13.85
C ILE A 250 1.89 12.95 14.76
N HIS A 251 0.61 13.12 14.47
CA HIS A 251 -0.28 13.95 15.29
C HIS A 251 -0.31 13.48 16.76
N GLU A 252 -0.44 14.41 17.70
CA GLU A 252 -0.36 14.13 19.13
C GLU A 252 -1.38 13.08 19.61
N GLU A 253 -2.61 13.13 19.10
CA GLU A 253 -3.64 12.13 19.38
C GLU A 253 -3.21 10.72 18.95
N ASP A 254 -2.65 10.58 17.74
CA ASP A 254 -2.21 9.28 17.22
C ASP A 254 -1.01 8.74 18.01
N VAL A 255 -0.13 9.63 18.48
CA VAL A 255 0.96 9.28 19.40
C VAL A 255 0.38 8.77 20.72
N PHE A 256 -0.53 9.52 21.33
CA PHE A 256 -1.15 9.17 22.60
C PHE A 256 -1.91 7.84 22.52
N ASP A 257 -2.73 7.65 21.49
CA ASP A 257 -3.51 6.44 21.27
C ASP A 257 -2.61 5.23 21.05
N THR A 258 -1.52 5.41 20.29
CA THR A 258 -0.55 4.34 20.05
C THR A 258 0.17 3.95 21.34
N LEU A 259 0.67 4.92 22.13
CA LEU A 259 1.34 4.63 23.40
C LEU A 259 0.37 4.01 24.43
N SER A 260 -0.88 4.47 24.45
CA SER A 260 -1.94 3.87 25.28
C SER A 260 -2.17 2.41 24.90
N ARG A 261 -2.34 2.12 23.61
CA ARG A 261 -2.54 0.76 23.08
C ARG A 261 -1.35 -0.16 23.36
N LEU A 262 -0.13 0.38 23.37
CA LEU A 262 1.10 -0.36 23.71
C LEU A 262 1.34 -0.49 25.22
N ASN A 263 0.49 0.10 26.07
CA ASN A 263 0.68 0.17 27.53
C ASN A 263 2.00 0.84 27.93
N LEU A 264 2.41 1.89 27.21
CA LEU A 264 3.63 2.65 27.50
C LEU A 264 3.37 3.95 28.27
N LEU A 265 2.11 4.25 28.58
CA LEU A 265 1.72 5.46 29.34
C LEU A 265 1.52 5.20 30.85
N CYS A 266 2.02 4.09 31.37
CA CYS A 266 1.78 3.65 32.75
C CYS A 266 2.40 4.58 33.81
N TYR A 267 3.55 5.18 33.52
CA TYR A 267 4.23 6.10 34.42
C TYR A 267 4.33 7.47 33.76
N ARG A 268 3.52 8.40 34.27
CA ARG A 268 3.51 9.80 33.84
C ARG A 268 3.97 10.67 34.99
N LYS A 269 4.85 11.61 34.68
CA LYS A 269 5.26 12.66 35.62
C LYS A 269 4.74 13.99 35.07
N THR A 270 3.87 14.65 35.83
CA THR A 270 3.48 16.03 35.55
C THR A 270 4.64 16.94 35.95
N LEU A 271 5.16 17.70 35.01
CA LEU A 271 6.14 18.76 35.25
C LEU A 271 5.47 19.97 35.90
N GLU A 272 6.28 20.85 36.52
CA GLU A 272 5.78 22.06 37.20
C GLU A 272 5.02 23.02 36.27
N ASP A 273 5.30 22.97 34.97
CA ASP A 273 4.63 23.73 33.92
C ASP A 273 3.37 23.06 33.35
N GLY A 274 2.95 21.93 33.93
CA GLY A 274 1.76 21.16 33.52
C GLY A 274 2.01 20.16 32.39
N ARG A 275 3.21 20.13 31.77
CA ARG A 275 3.54 19.15 30.73
C ARG A 275 3.65 17.74 31.30
N GLN A 276 3.39 16.73 30.46
CA GLN A 276 3.43 15.32 30.85
C GLN A 276 4.70 14.66 30.29
N ASN A 277 5.57 14.18 31.18
CA ASN A 277 6.67 13.29 30.81
C ASN A 277 6.23 11.84 30.88
N VAL A 278 6.62 11.06 29.87
CA VAL A 278 6.43 9.61 29.88
C VAL A 278 7.75 8.96 30.27
N CYS A 279 7.75 8.21 31.37
CA CYS A 279 8.91 7.45 31.82
C CYS A 279 8.84 6.06 31.19
N ILE A 280 9.71 5.81 30.20
CA ILE A 280 9.77 4.55 29.46
C ILE A 280 11.17 3.98 29.60
N THR A 281 11.30 2.77 30.15
CA THR A 281 12.58 2.08 30.26
C THR A 281 12.86 1.24 29.01
N GLU A 282 14.13 0.93 28.77
CA GLU A 282 14.53 0.02 27.68
C GLU A 282 13.85 -1.35 27.82
N ASP A 283 13.75 -1.88 29.04
CA ASP A 283 13.09 -3.17 29.31
C ASP A 283 11.61 -3.15 28.91
N MET A 284 10.87 -2.07 29.24
CA MET A 284 9.49 -1.89 28.80
C MET A 284 9.38 -1.89 27.28
N LEU A 285 10.35 -1.28 26.58
CA LEU A 285 10.37 -1.25 25.12
C LEU A 285 10.61 -2.65 24.54
N GLN A 286 11.61 -3.37 25.05
CA GLN A 286 11.94 -4.73 24.59
C GLN A 286 10.77 -5.71 24.84
N GLU A 287 10.14 -5.65 26.01
CA GLU A 287 8.94 -6.42 26.32
C GLU A 287 7.79 -6.09 25.36
N THR A 288 7.60 -4.82 25.05
CA THR A 288 6.56 -4.36 24.11
C THR A 288 6.81 -4.88 22.69
N LEU A 289 8.05 -4.85 22.21
CA LEU A 289 8.42 -5.39 20.89
C LEU A 289 8.04 -6.87 20.75
N VAL A 290 8.34 -7.66 21.77
CA VAL A 290 8.05 -9.10 21.79
C VAL A 290 6.54 -9.33 21.94
N LYS A 291 5.90 -8.70 22.93
CA LYS A 291 4.48 -8.88 23.27
C LYS A 291 3.56 -8.55 22.08
N PHE A 292 3.86 -7.48 21.36
CA PHE A 292 3.04 -7.02 20.24
C PHE A 292 3.60 -7.44 18.87
N ASN A 293 4.69 -8.22 18.84
CA ASN A 293 5.37 -8.67 17.62
C ASN A 293 5.65 -7.51 16.64
N ILE A 294 6.16 -6.40 17.17
CA ILE A 294 6.41 -5.18 16.40
C ILE A 294 7.67 -5.37 15.58
N LYS A 295 7.50 -5.37 14.25
CA LYS A 295 8.62 -5.38 13.32
C LYS A 295 9.19 -3.98 13.19
N LEU A 296 10.45 -3.84 13.60
CA LEU A 296 11.24 -2.65 13.35
C LEU A 296 11.77 -2.66 11.91
N GLY A 297 11.90 -1.49 11.32
CA GLY A 297 12.40 -1.32 9.96
C GLY A 297 11.46 -0.51 9.08
N ARG A 298 12.05 0.05 8.03
CA ARG A 298 11.36 0.87 7.03
C ARG A 298 11.25 0.12 5.72
N GLN A 299 10.16 0.35 4.99
CA GLN A 299 10.03 -0.07 3.59
C GLN A 299 10.59 0.99 2.63
N LEU A 300 10.53 2.26 3.03
CA LEU A 300 11.02 3.41 2.30
C LEU A 300 12.37 3.89 2.88
N ASP A 301 13.32 4.15 1.98
CA ASP A 301 14.57 4.86 2.29
C ASP A 301 14.39 6.38 2.04
N PRO A 302 14.39 7.22 3.10
CA PRO A 302 14.24 8.68 2.95
C PRO A 302 15.28 9.32 2.03
N LYS A 303 16.49 8.76 1.96
CA LYS A 303 17.59 9.33 1.15
C LYS A 303 17.30 9.29 -0.35
N LEU A 304 16.37 8.44 -0.78
CA LEU A 304 15.96 8.30 -2.16
C LEU A 304 14.78 9.22 -2.52
N ILE A 305 14.21 9.95 -1.56
CA ILE A 305 13.20 10.97 -1.81
C ILE A 305 13.87 12.19 -2.44
N ARG A 306 13.29 12.67 -3.53
CA ARG A 306 13.69 13.88 -4.25
C ARG A 306 12.64 14.96 -4.02
N TRP A 307 12.64 15.53 -2.82
CA TRP A 307 11.76 16.64 -2.45
C TRP A 307 12.53 17.95 -2.63
N LYS A 308 12.07 18.78 -3.58
CA LYS A 308 12.53 20.15 -3.82
C LYS A 308 11.32 21.01 -4.13
#